data_AF-A0A8T0FWV6-F1
#
_entry.id   AF-A0A8T0FWV6-F1
#
_cell.length_a   1.000
_cell.length_b   1.000
_cell.length_c   1.000
_cell.angle_alpha   90.00
_cell.angle_beta   90.00
_cell.angle_gamma   90.00
#
_symmetry.space_group_name_H-M   'P 1'
#
loop_
_entity.id
_entity.type
_entity.pdbx_description
1 polymer ?
#
loop_
_entity_poly.entity_id
_entity_poly.type
_entity_poly.pdbx_seq_one_letter_code
_entity_poly.pdbx_strand_id
1 'polypeptide(L)'
;MTSAERGTLVTLAVAVSAIRNTIPPLFIFPSVNFRDHFHNGAPTGSTGCCNPSGWMKEERFMRFAEQFVLCTKSTKERATLLLMNNHDSHLSISAFNYLKANGVVVLSFAPH
;
A
#
# COMPACT_ATOMS: atom_id res chain seq x y z
N MET A 1 -18.05 -22.66 -1.15
CA MET A 1 -17.56 -21.51 -1.92
C MET A 1 -16.17 -21.80 -2.44
N THR A 2 -16.01 -21.93 -3.75
CA THR A 2 -14.71 -22.09 -4.39
C THR A 2 -14.07 -20.72 -4.62
N SER A 3 -12.74 -20.67 -4.80
CA SER A 3 -11.99 -19.41 -5.02
C SER A 3 -12.52 -18.58 -6.20
N ALA A 4 -13.24 -19.19 -7.15
CA ALA A 4 -13.83 -18.52 -8.30
C ALA A 4 -15.09 -17.69 -7.96
N GLU A 5 -15.75 -17.98 -6.83
CA GLU A 5 -16.99 -17.31 -6.40
C GLU A 5 -16.73 -16.11 -5.48
N ARG A 6 -15.52 -16.00 -4.92
CA ARG A 6 -15.08 -14.86 -4.13
C ARG A 6 -14.50 -13.79 -5.06
N GLY A 7 -15.37 -12.91 -5.54
CA GLY A 7 -15.09 -11.60 -6.16
C GLY A 7 -13.77 -11.43 -6.91
N THR A 8 -13.86 -11.23 -8.23
CA THR A 8 -12.77 -10.93 -9.18
C THR A 8 -11.96 -9.65 -8.89
N LEU A 9 -12.28 -8.92 -7.82
CA LEU A 9 -11.71 -7.60 -7.54
C LEU A 9 -10.50 -7.72 -6.61
N VAL A 10 -9.36 -7.28 -7.13
CA VAL A 10 -8.09 -7.18 -6.39
C VAL A 10 -7.89 -5.72 -6.01
N THR A 11 -7.60 -5.44 -4.73
CA THR A 11 -7.27 -4.08 -4.31
C THR A 11 -5.82 -3.77 -4.65
N LEU A 12 -5.59 -2.57 -5.16
CA LEU A 12 -4.27 -2.06 -5.50
C LEU A 12 -3.94 -0.85 -4.62
N ALA A 13 -2.78 -0.85 -3.99
CA ALA A 13 -2.22 0.36 -3.40
C ALA A 13 -1.08 0.89 -4.27
N VAL A 14 -1.20 2.14 -4.71
CA VAL A 14 -0.27 2.81 -5.61
C VAL A 14 0.01 4.22 -5.09
N ALA A 15 1.24 4.67 -5.27
CA ALA A 15 1.60 6.08 -5.13
C ALA A 15 2.33 6.56 -6.38
N VAL A 16 2.01 7.78 -6.80
CA VAL A 16 2.63 8.46 -7.94
C VAL A 16 3.16 9.82 -7.51
N SER A 17 4.17 10.32 -8.21
CA SER A 17 4.71 11.66 -7.98
C SER A 17 4.44 12.60 -9.17
N ALA A 18 4.54 13.90 -8.93
CA ALA A 18 4.38 14.92 -9.96
C ALA A 18 5.38 14.79 -11.12
N ILE A 19 6.57 14.24 -10.86
CA ILE A 19 7.61 13.97 -11.87
C ILE A 19 7.41 12.62 -12.59
N ARG A 20 6.22 12.02 -12.47
CA ARG A 20 5.83 10.74 -13.11
C ARG A 20 6.61 9.51 -12.63
N ASN A 21 7.14 9.55 -11.40
CA ASN A 21 7.60 8.31 -10.76
C ASN A 21 6.40 7.56 -10.19
N THR A 22 6.51 6.24 -10.10
CA THR A 22 5.50 5.38 -9.51
C THR A 22 6.16 4.42 -8.55
N ILE A 23 5.57 4.27 -7.38
CA ILE A 23 5.96 3.21 -6.44
C ILE A 23 5.32 1.93 -6.96
N PRO A 24 6.07 0.81 -7.08
CA PRO A 24 5.48 -0.43 -7.57
C PRO A 24 4.22 -0.80 -6.78
N PRO A 25 3.19 -1.34 -7.42
CA PRO A 25 1.93 -1.60 -6.73
C PRO A 25 2.08 -2.67 -5.64
N LEU A 26 1.31 -2.51 -4.57
CA LEU A 26 0.99 -3.57 -3.63
C LEU A 26 -0.40 -4.14 -3.99
N PHE A 27 -0.44 -5.43 -4.32
CA PHE A 27 -1.66 -6.17 -4.61
C PHE A 27 -2.22 -6.83 -3.35
N ILE A 28 -3.53 -6.71 -3.13
CA ILE A 28 -4.23 -7.36 -2.02
C ILE A 28 -5.32 -8.25 -2.62
N PHE A 29 -5.05 -9.56 -2.63
CA PHE A 29 -5.96 -10.55 -3.20
C PHE A 29 -6.96 -11.05 -2.15
N PRO A 30 -8.24 -11.22 -2.51
CA PRO A 30 -9.29 -11.76 -1.63
C PRO A 30 -9.14 -13.28 -1.40
N SER A 31 -8.06 -13.70 -0.75
CA SER A 31 -7.72 -15.10 -0.47
C SER A 31 -7.23 -15.28 0.97
N VAL A 32 -7.33 -16.50 1.49
CA VAL A 32 -6.69 -16.88 2.76
C VAL A 32 -5.21 -17.22 2.52
N ASN A 33 -4.92 -17.85 1.39
CA ASN A 33 -3.58 -18.34 1.05
C ASN A 33 -3.02 -17.55 -0.13
N PHE A 34 -1.84 -16.96 0.07
CA PHE A 34 -1.08 -16.36 -1.02
C PHE A 34 -0.44 -17.47 -1.86
N ARG A 35 -0.47 -17.30 -3.18
CA ARG A 35 0.21 -18.18 -4.12
C ARG A 35 1.12 -17.34 -5.01
N ASP A 36 2.33 -17.81 -5.26
CA ASP A 36 3.33 -17.02 -6.00
C ASP A 36 2.83 -16.62 -7.39
N HIS A 37 2.07 -17.49 -8.07
CA HIS A 37 1.54 -17.17 -9.39
C HIS A 37 0.49 -16.04 -9.41
N PHE A 38 0.00 -15.55 -8.27
CA PHE A 38 -0.96 -14.44 -8.23
C PHE A 38 -0.39 -13.13 -8.76
N HIS A 39 0.93 -12.94 -8.69
CA HIS A 39 1.60 -11.73 -9.19
C HIS A 39 2.35 -11.99 -10.51
N ASN A 40 2.06 -13.09 -11.20
CA ASN A 40 2.63 -13.35 -12.52
C ASN A 40 2.23 -12.24 -13.50
N GLY A 41 3.23 -11.61 -14.13
CA GLY A 41 3.01 -10.49 -15.05
C GLY A 41 2.81 -9.13 -14.37
N ALA A 42 2.92 -9.05 -13.04
CA ALA A 42 2.90 -7.77 -12.33
C ALA A 42 4.13 -6.91 -12.69
N PRO A 43 4.04 -5.57 -12.59
CA PRO A 43 5.18 -4.69 -12.78
C PRO A 43 6.36 -5.07 -11.87
N THR A 44 7.60 -4.88 -12.34
CA THR A 44 8.79 -5.20 -11.56
C THR A 44 8.80 -4.45 -10.21
N GLY A 45 9.12 -5.17 -9.14
CA GLY A 45 9.13 -4.63 -7.77
C GLY A 45 7.75 -4.59 -7.10
N SER A 46 6.69 -5.02 -7.79
CA SER A 46 5.37 -5.17 -7.17
C SER A 46 5.41 -6.20 -6.06
N THR A 47 4.63 -5.97 -5.02
CA THR A 47 4.48 -6.90 -3.91
C THR A 47 3.03 -7.37 -3.83
N GLY A 48 2.81 -8.53 -3.22
CA GLY A 48 1.49 -9.15 -3.11
C GLY A 48 1.22 -9.63 -1.70
N CYS A 49 -0.04 -9.53 -1.28
CA CYS A 49 -0.51 -10.11 -0.04
C CYS A 49 -1.95 -10.63 -0.21
N CYS A 50 -2.42 -11.38 0.79
CA CYS A 50 -3.76 -11.93 0.81
C CYS A 50 -4.46 -11.62 2.13
N ASN A 51 -5.77 -11.39 2.05
CA ASN A 51 -6.67 -11.49 3.18
C ASN A 51 -8.06 -11.92 2.71
N PRO A 52 -8.90 -12.49 3.60
CA PRO A 52 -10.24 -12.91 3.20
C PRO A 52 -11.12 -11.77 2.65
N SER A 53 -10.84 -10.52 2.97
CA SER A 53 -11.67 -9.42 2.52
C SER A 53 -11.23 -8.82 1.18
N GLY A 54 -9.97 -9.02 0.75
CA GLY A 54 -9.36 -8.33 -0.39
C GLY A 54 -9.10 -6.84 -0.16
N TRP A 55 -9.60 -6.26 0.93
CA TRP A 55 -9.46 -4.85 1.27
C TRP A 55 -8.17 -4.51 2.02
N MET A 56 -7.75 -3.25 1.92
CA MET A 56 -6.66 -2.71 2.74
C MET A 56 -7.00 -2.80 4.23
N LYS A 57 -6.03 -3.22 5.03
CA LYS A 57 -6.07 -3.28 6.49
C LYS A 57 -4.77 -2.74 7.07
N GLU A 58 -4.76 -2.46 8.37
CA GLU A 58 -3.64 -1.86 9.09
C GLU A 58 -2.27 -2.49 8.75
N GLU A 59 -2.13 -3.80 8.94
CA GLU A 59 -0.88 -4.53 8.67
C GLU A 59 -0.42 -4.46 7.20
N ARG A 60 -1.36 -4.34 6.27
CA ARG A 60 -1.05 -4.23 4.83
C ARG A 60 -0.66 -2.81 4.46
N PHE A 61 -1.25 -1.82 5.13
CA PHE A 61 -0.84 -0.43 5.00
C PHE A 61 0.59 -0.22 5.54
N MET A 62 0.98 -0.90 6.63
CA MET A 62 2.36 -0.90 7.09
C MET A 62 3.34 -1.41 6.03
N ARG A 63 3.04 -2.52 5.34
CA ARG A 63 3.87 -3.02 4.22
C ARG A 63 4.00 -2.00 3.10
N PHE A 64 2.91 -1.31 2.77
CA PHE A 64 2.95 -0.23 1.79
C PHE A 64 3.82 0.93 2.26
N ALA A 65 3.79 1.30 3.55
CA ALA A 65 4.63 2.35 4.11
C ALA A 65 6.14 2.00 4.05
N GLU A 66 6.52 0.75 4.33
CA GLU A 66 7.90 0.26 4.18
C GLU A 66 8.36 0.39 2.72
N GLN A 67 7.54 -0.08 1.79
CA GLN A 67 7.83 0.03 0.36
C GLN A 67 7.90 1.51 -0.09
N PHE A 68 7.04 2.37 0.45
CA PHE A 68 7.03 3.80 0.16
C PHE A 68 8.37 4.44 0.55
N VAL A 69 8.84 4.19 1.77
CA VAL A 69 10.13 4.72 2.26
C VAL A 69 11.29 4.16 1.43
N LEU A 70 11.29 2.87 1.13
CA LEU A 70 12.32 2.23 0.32
C LEU A 70 12.43 2.85 -1.08
N CYS A 71 11.29 3.06 -1.76
CA CYS A 71 11.27 3.59 -3.12
C CYS A 71 11.56 5.09 -3.18
N THR A 72 11.06 5.87 -2.22
CA THR A 72 11.29 7.33 -2.17
C THR A 72 12.67 7.67 -1.63
N LYS A 73 13.29 6.76 -0.87
CA LYS A 73 14.52 7.02 -0.10
C LYS A 73 14.38 8.30 0.72
N SER A 74 13.21 8.44 1.35
CA SER A 74 12.89 9.57 2.22
C SER A 74 13.80 9.54 3.44
N THR A 75 14.28 10.72 3.85
CA THR A 75 15.03 10.91 5.10
C THR A 75 14.52 12.18 5.78
N LYS A 76 14.97 12.46 7.02
CA LYS A 76 14.57 13.68 7.72
C LYS A 76 15.11 14.95 7.05
N GLU A 77 16.27 14.86 6.40
CA GLU A 77 16.94 15.94 5.68
C GLU A 77 16.33 16.15 4.28
N ARG A 78 15.78 15.09 3.69
CA ARG A 78 15.12 15.11 2.38
C ARG A 78 13.74 14.46 2.46
N ALA A 79 12.86 15.17 3.15
CA ALA A 79 11.51 14.71 3.44
C ALA A 79 10.67 14.53 2.18
N THR A 80 9.77 13.54 2.21
CA THR A 80 8.77 13.30 1.14
C THR A 80 7.37 13.55 1.68
N LEU A 81 6.51 14.16 0.86
CA LEU A 81 5.09 14.37 1.18
C LEU A 81 4.24 13.22 0.61
N LEU A 82 3.48 12.55 1.46
CA LEU A 82 2.45 11.57 1.09
C LEU A 82 1.07 12.21 1.26
N LEU A 83 0.36 12.36 0.14
CA LEU A 83 -1.03 12.84 0.09
C LEU A 83 -1.97 11.64 0.03
N MET A 84 -2.97 11.59 0.90
CA MET A 84 -3.94 10.49 0.93
C MET A 84 -5.31 10.89 1.47
N ASN A 85 -6.34 10.10 1.20
CA ASN A 85 -7.66 10.31 1.80
C ASN A 85 -7.68 9.83 3.26
N ASN A 86 -8.64 10.32 4.05
CA ASN A 86 -8.80 9.94 5.46
C ASN A 86 -9.71 8.70 5.63
N HIS A 87 -9.58 7.68 4.76
CA HIS A 87 -10.38 6.47 4.89
C HIS A 87 -9.84 5.56 6.03
N ASP A 88 -10.74 4.96 6.81
CA ASP A 88 -10.40 4.17 8.01
C ASP A 88 -9.38 3.04 7.75
N SER A 89 -9.32 2.52 6.52
CA SER A 89 -8.34 1.50 6.12
C SER A 89 -6.87 1.95 6.22
N HIS A 90 -6.63 3.26 6.35
CA HIS A 90 -5.31 3.87 6.46
C HIS A 90 -4.90 4.22 7.89
N LEU A 91 -5.79 4.01 8.87
CA LEU A 91 -5.54 4.36 10.27
C LEU A 91 -4.65 3.32 10.95
N SER A 92 -3.36 3.30 10.60
CA SER A 92 -2.33 2.56 11.33
C SER A 92 -1.41 3.51 12.07
N ILE A 93 -1.49 3.48 13.41
CA ILE A 93 -0.57 4.24 14.25
C ILE A 93 0.87 3.80 13.98
N SER A 94 1.09 2.48 13.82
CA SER A 94 2.40 1.90 13.52
C SER A 94 2.96 2.41 12.20
N ALA A 95 2.16 2.43 11.14
CA ALA A 95 2.60 2.94 9.85
C ALA A 95 2.89 4.45 9.88
N PHE A 96 2.05 5.25 10.56
CA PHE A 96 2.31 6.69 10.68
C PHE A 96 3.58 6.99 11.49
N ASN A 97 3.81 6.24 12.58
CA ASN A 97 5.05 6.37 13.35
C ASN A 97 6.27 6.00 12.51
N TYR A 98 6.19 4.93 11.73
CA TYR A 98 7.25 4.52 10.82
C TYR A 98 7.53 5.57 9.73
N LEU A 99 6.49 6.07 9.07
CA LEU A 99 6.59 7.12 8.04
C LEU A 99 7.24 8.38 8.61
N LYS A 100 6.76 8.85 9.76
CA LYS A 100 7.30 10.02 10.45
C LYS A 100 8.77 9.83 10.84
N ALA A 101 9.13 8.65 11.37
CA ALA A 101 10.51 8.35 11.74
C ALA A 101 11.48 8.41 10.54
N ASN A 102 10.98 8.10 9.34
CA ASN A 102 11.73 8.10 8.07
C ASN A 102 11.56 9.40 7.25
N GLY A 103 11.10 10.48 7.87
CA GLY A 103 10.98 11.79 7.23
C GLY A 103 9.87 11.90 6.18
N VAL A 104 8.87 11.01 6.22
CA VAL A 104 7.67 11.15 5.40
C VAL A 104 6.65 11.99 6.15
N VAL A 105 6.24 13.09 5.53
CA VAL A 105 5.12 13.92 5.99
C VAL A 105 3.84 13.38 5.38
N VAL A 106 2.85 13.04 6.20
CA VAL A 106 1.55 12.57 5.72
C VAL A 106 0.54 13.70 5.84
N LEU A 107 -0.16 14.00 4.74
CA LEU A 107 -1.27 14.95 4.71
C LEU A 107 -2.53 14.22 4.24
N SER A 108 -3.57 14.24 5.09
CA SER A 108 -4.88 13.69 4.76
C SER A 108 -5.84 14.77 4.29
N PHE A 109 -6.70 14.43 3.33
CA PHE A 109 -7.81 15.30 2.91
C PHE A 109 -8.97 15.24 3.90
N ALA A 110 -9.70 16.36 4.04
CA ALA A 110 -10.90 16.40 4.85
C ALA A 110 -11.94 15.38 4.34
N PRO A 111 -12.75 14.79 5.25
CA PRO A 111 -13.86 13.94 4.85
C PRO A 111 -14.84 14.70 3.96
N HIS A 112 -15.49 13.98 3.04
CA HIS A 112 -16.55 14.52 2.19
C HIS A 112 -17.85 14.73 2.97
#